data_AF-A0A7S1C0R1-F1
#
_entry.id   AF-A0A7S1C0R1-F1
#
_cell.length_a   1.000
_cell.length_b   1.000
_cell.length_c   1.000
_cell.angle_alpha   90.00
_cell.angle_beta   90.00
_cell.angle_gamma   90.00
#
_symmetry.space_group_name_H-M   'P 1'
#
loop_
_entity.id
_entity.type
_entity.pdbx_description
1 polymer ?
#
loop_
_entity_poly.entity_id
_entity_poly.type
_entity_poly.pdbx_seq_one_letter_code
_entity_poly.pdbx_strand_id
1 'polypeptide(L)'
;PNTVLYTSVIKCLARTKPTDAEAPRRARELLAEMEEAYRKGDGDVRPNLITYNTVLKACASRAGGDRLQKKEWLRIVMDVYRRMTVPAKETGGKRGNETVRPNGATLSYMLEAIEKFEEQPQRRADAAEMILKRARRYDVVNDGILKRHGKLMASASRLSVPAAE
;
A
#
# COMPACT_ATOMS: atom_id res chain seq x y z
N PRO A 1 21.69 -11.68 3.78
CA PRO A 1 20.34 -11.80 4.40
C PRO A 1 19.40 -12.45 3.39
N ASN A 2 18.31 -13.10 3.78
CA ASN A 2 17.37 -13.70 2.83
C ASN A 2 15.98 -13.05 2.94
N THR A 3 15.11 -13.23 1.92
CA THR A 3 13.75 -12.68 1.89
C THR A 3 12.95 -13.04 3.16
N VAL A 4 13.19 -14.22 3.73
CA VAL A 4 12.50 -14.69 4.95
C VAL A 4 12.89 -13.85 6.17
N LEU A 5 14.18 -13.54 6.35
CA LEU A 5 14.70 -12.71 7.43
C LEU A 5 14.12 -11.30 7.38
N TYR A 6 14.24 -10.62 6.23
CA TYR A 6 13.66 -9.27 6.09
C TYR A 6 12.15 -9.27 6.31
N THR A 7 11.43 -10.20 5.69
CA THR A 7 9.97 -10.31 5.85
C THR A 7 9.59 -10.59 7.30
N SER A 8 10.40 -11.33 8.05
CA SER A 8 10.16 -11.58 9.48
C SER A 8 10.31 -10.32 10.31
N VAL A 9 11.35 -9.51 10.08
CA VAL A 9 11.52 -8.23 10.76
C VAL A 9 10.37 -7.27 10.43
N ILE A 10 9.99 -7.17 9.15
CA ILE A 10 8.86 -6.34 8.71
C ILE A 10 7.54 -6.84 9.35
N LYS A 11 7.35 -8.15 9.50
CA LYS A 11 6.20 -8.72 10.23
C LYS A 11 6.19 -8.33 11.70
N CYS A 12 7.35 -8.32 12.36
CA CYS A 12 7.46 -7.84 13.73
C CYS A 12 7.07 -6.36 13.84
N LEU A 13 7.55 -5.51 12.92
CA LEU A 13 7.17 -4.10 12.83
C LEU A 13 5.66 -3.91 12.63
N ALA A 14 5.03 -4.73 11.79
CA ALA A 14 3.58 -4.67 11.59
C ALA A 14 2.75 -5.09 12.83
N ARG A 15 3.36 -5.81 13.78
CA ARG A 15 2.73 -6.27 15.02
C ARG A 15 3.05 -5.38 16.22
N THR A 16 3.86 -4.33 16.07
CA THR A 16 4.11 -3.40 17.17
C THR A 16 2.84 -2.63 17.52
N LYS A 17 2.85 -2.01 18.70
CA LYS A 17 1.71 -1.23 19.22
C LYS A 17 1.24 -0.21 18.17
N PRO A 18 -0.07 0.01 17.98
CA PRO A 18 -0.60 0.97 17.01
C PRO A 18 -0.07 2.41 17.17
N THR A 19 0.40 2.76 18.38
CA THR A 19 0.98 4.05 18.73
C THR A 19 2.43 4.24 18.31
N ASP A 20 3.10 3.17 17.85
CA ASP A 20 4.48 3.25 17.37
C ASP A 20 4.50 3.84 15.96
N ALA A 21 4.74 5.15 15.89
CA ALA A 21 4.71 5.92 14.66
C ALA A 21 5.88 5.64 13.72
N GLU A 22 6.98 5.06 14.23
CA GLU A 22 8.21 4.79 13.48
C GLU A 22 8.20 3.45 12.75
N ALA A 23 7.39 2.48 13.23
CA ALA A 23 7.31 1.16 12.61
C ALA A 23 7.00 1.17 11.09
N PRO A 24 6.06 2.00 10.57
CA PRO A 24 5.80 2.12 9.14
C PRO A 24 7.02 2.58 8.35
N ARG A 25 7.75 3.56 8.89
CA ARG A 25 8.94 4.14 8.27
C ARG A 25 10.05 3.10 8.19
N ARG A 26 10.36 2.44 9.30
CA ARG A 26 11.34 1.33 9.36
C ARG A 26 10.97 0.18 8.42
N ALA A 27 9.69 -0.18 8.35
CA ALA A 27 9.21 -1.24 7.46
C ALA A 27 9.43 -0.88 5.99
N ARG A 28 9.22 0.39 5.61
CA ARG A 28 9.50 0.89 4.26
C ARG A 28 10.99 0.94 3.95
N GLU A 29 11.82 1.34 4.91
CA GLU A 29 13.29 1.38 4.75
C GLU A 29 13.84 -0.03 4.48
N LEU A 30 13.42 -1.03 5.25
CA LEU A 30 13.80 -2.43 5.01
C LEU A 30 13.32 -2.94 3.64
N LEU A 31 12.12 -2.57 3.21
CA LEU A 31 11.64 -2.91 1.86
C LEU A 31 12.51 -2.27 0.77
N ALA A 32 12.91 -1.01 0.94
CA ALA A 32 13.78 -0.32 -0.01
C ALA A 32 15.17 -0.96 -0.07
N GLU A 33 15.70 -1.40 1.07
CA GLU A 33 16.96 -2.14 1.16
C GLU A 33 16.88 -3.48 0.40
N MET A 34 15.78 -4.22 0.58
CA MET A 34 15.54 -5.45 -0.18
C MET A 34 15.45 -5.20 -1.69
N GLU A 35 14.73 -4.15 -2.12
CA GLU A 35 14.62 -3.76 -3.52
C GLU A 35 15.98 -3.38 -4.12
N GLU A 36 16.82 -2.68 -3.36
CA GLU A 36 18.16 -2.27 -3.78
C GLU A 36 19.11 -3.47 -3.88
N ALA A 37 19.12 -4.34 -2.88
CA ALA A 37 19.94 -5.54 -2.88
C ALA A 37 19.55 -6.48 -4.03
N TYR A 38 18.24 -6.64 -4.29
CA TYR A 38 17.76 -7.37 -5.47
C TYR A 38 18.23 -6.73 -6.78
N ARG A 39 18.18 -5.40 -6.89
CA ARG A 39 18.68 -4.67 -8.07
C ARG A 39 20.19 -4.84 -8.29
N LYS A 40 20.95 -4.99 -7.22
CA LYS A 40 22.40 -5.28 -7.23
C LYS A 40 22.73 -6.73 -7.63
N GLY A 41 21.72 -7.59 -7.80
CA GLY A 41 21.87 -8.96 -8.29
C GLY A 41 21.70 -10.03 -7.22
N ASP A 42 21.36 -9.66 -5.99
CA ASP A 42 21.04 -10.64 -4.94
C ASP A 42 19.60 -11.16 -5.12
N GLY A 43 19.46 -12.29 -5.81
CA GLY A 43 18.17 -12.92 -6.07
C GLY A 43 17.43 -13.40 -4.81
N ASP A 44 18.17 -13.67 -3.72
CA ASP A 44 17.66 -14.30 -2.51
C ASP A 44 16.91 -13.33 -1.59
N VAL A 45 16.96 -12.04 -1.89
CA VAL A 45 16.30 -10.95 -1.15
C VAL A 45 15.16 -10.29 -1.92
N ARG A 46 14.71 -10.89 -3.03
CA ARG A 46 13.61 -10.36 -3.84
C ARG A 46 12.35 -10.15 -2.97
N PRO A 47 11.82 -8.91 -2.88
CA PRO A 47 10.53 -8.65 -2.26
C PRO A 47 9.41 -9.38 -2.98
N ASN A 48 8.46 -9.92 -2.23
CA ASN A 48 7.28 -10.59 -2.79
C ASN A 48 5.98 -9.96 -2.27
N LEU A 49 4.84 -10.49 -2.73
CA LEU A 49 3.51 -10.04 -2.32
C LEU A 49 3.34 -9.99 -0.79
N ILE A 50 3.91 -10.95 -0.06
CA ILE A 50 3.85 -11.00 1.40
C ILE A 50 4.63 -9.84 2.00
N THR A 51 5.84 -9.57 1.53
CA THR A 51 6.67 -8.45 1.99
C THR A 51 5.93 -7.12 1.80
N TYR A 52 5.45 -6.82 0.59
CA TYR A 52 4.70 -5.60 0.29
C TYR A 52 3.44 -5.46 1.16
N ASN A 53 2.61 -6.51 1.24
CA ASN A 53 1.40 -6.49 2.06
C ASN A 53 1.70 -6.30 3.54
N THR A 54 2.84 -6.80 4.03
CA THR A 54 3.23 -6.62 5.44
C THR A 54 3.59 -5.17 5.73
N VAL A 55 4.28 -4.47 4.83
CA VAL A 55 4.55 -3.02 4.97
C VAL A 55 3.26 -2.21 4.94
N LEU A 56 2.35 -2.52 4.00
CA LEU A 56 1.04 -1.86 3.93
C LEU A 56 0.24 -2.07 5.22
N LYS A 57 0.23 -3.30 5.74
CA LYS A 57 -0.41 -3.64 7.01
C LYS A 57 0.20 -2.86 8.18
N ALA A 58 1.53 -2.70 8.23
CA ALA A 58 2.20 -1.94 9.28
C ALA A 58 1.68 -0.50 9.34
N CYS A 59 1.45 0.12 8.18
CA CYS A 59 0.89 1.46 8.07
C CYS A 59 -0.60 1.49 8.44
N ALA A 60 -1.43 0.63 7.84
CA ALA A 60 -2.88 0.60 8.04
C ALA A 60 -3.29 0.30 9.50
N SER A 61 -2.43 -0.40 10.24
CA SER A 61 -2.65 -0.74 11.64
C SER A 61 -2.30 0.39 12.62
N ARG A 62 -1.77 1.53 12.17
CA ARG A 62 -1.44 2.66 13.06
C ARG A 62 -2.69 3.39 13.57
N ALA A 63 -2.59 3.92 14.77
CA ALA A 63 -3.63 4.72 15.42
C ALA A 63 -3.03 5.87 16.24
N GLY A 64 -3.78 6.96 16.40
CA GLY A 64 -3.41 8.04 17.33
C GLY A 64 -2.26 8.95 16.92
N GLY A 65 -1.82 8.90 15.65
CA GLY A 65 -0.76 9.80 15.15
C GLY A 65 -1.24 11.23 14.88
N ASP A 66 -0.30 12.16 14.89
CA ASP A 66 -0.56 13.56 14.52
C ASP A 66 -0.84 13.70 13.01
N ARG A 67 -1.17 14.92 12.59
CA ARG A 67 -1.49 15.21 11.17
C ARG A 67 -0.32 14.91 10.23
N LEU A 68 0.92 15.08 10.67
CA LEU A 68 2.11 14.87 9.85
C LEU A 68 2.40 13.37 9.69
N GLN A 69 2.32 12.62 10.78
CA GLN A 69 2.46 11.16 10.82
C GLN A 69 1.40 10.48 9.95
N LYS A 70 0.13 10.89 10.06
CA LYS A 70 -0.95 10.38 9.19
C LYS A 70 -0.66 10.61 7.71
N LYS A 71 -0.19 11.81 7.35
CA LYS A 71 0.22 12.14 5.98
C LYS A 71 1.43 11.32 5.53
N GLU A 72 2.39 11.09 6.42
CA GLU A 72 3.54 10.25 6.14
C GLU A 72 3.13 8.81 5.90
N TRP A 73 2.33 8.21 6.78
CA TRP A 73 1.83 6.83 6.61
C TRP A 73 1.05 6.69 5.31
N LEU A 74 0.22 7.67 4.94
CA LEU A 74 -0.49 7.67 3.66
C LEU A 74 0.47 7.73 2.47
N ARG A 75 1.52 8.56 2.54
CA ARG A 75 2.57 8.61 1.51
C ARG A 75 3.30 7.28 1.37
N ILE A 76 3.64 6.64 2.49
CA ILE A 76 4.29 5.32 2.50
C ILE A 76 3.39 4.30 1.82
N VAL A 77 2.11 4.24 2.19
CA VAL A 77 1.12 3.33 1.61
C VAL A 77 1.02 3.50 0.08
N MET A 78 0.94 4.74 -0.39
CA MET A 78 0.86 5.05 -1.82
C MET A 78 2.15 4.72 -2.58
N ASP A 79 3.31 4.99 -1.99
CA ASP A 79 4.63 4.68 -2.53
C ASP A 79 4.81 3.16 -2.68
N VAL A 80 4.50 2.39 -1.63
CA VAL A 80 4.59 0.93 -1.62
C VAL A 80 3.67 0.30 -2.68
N TYR A 81 2.43 0.81 -2.82
CA TYR A 81 1.52 0.35 -3.87
C TYR A 81 2.00 0.70 -5.28
N ARG A 82 2.60 1.87 -5.47
CA ARG A 82 3.21 2.24 -6.74
C ARG A 82 4.34 1.27 -7.09
N ARG A 83 5.29 1.03 -6.16
CA ARG A 83 6.44 0.13 -6.39
C ARG A 83 6.00 -1.29 -6.77
N MET A 84 4.97 -1.80 -6.09
CA MET A 84 4.37 -3.10 -6.39
C MET A 84 3.80 -3.18 -7.82
N THR A 85 3.17 -2.10 -8.30
CA THR A 85 2.43 -2.07 -9.58
C THR A 85 3.26 -1.60 -10.77
N VAL A 86 4.48 -1.10 -10.56
CA VAL A 86 5.36 -0.65 -11.66
C VAL A 86 5.97 -1.86 -12.37
N PRO A 87 5.87 -1.93 -13.71
CA PRO A 87 6.51 -2.98 -14.49
C PRO A 87 8.03 -2.86 -14.46
N ALA A 88 8.67 -3.96 -14.10
CA ALA A 88 10.12 -4.10 -14.04
C ALA A 88 10.91 -3.69 -15.29
N LYS A 89 10.23 -3.63 -16.45
CA LYS A 89 10.83 -3.17 -17.71
C LYS A 89 11.31 -1.72 -17.63
N GLU A 90 10.68 -0.88 -16.79
CA GLU A 90 11.11 0.52 -16.58
C GLU A 90 12.26 0.64 -15.59
N THR A 91 12.57 -0.42 -14.82
CA THR A 91 13.56 -0.38 -13.72
C THR A 91 14.93 -0.96 -14.12
N GLY A 92 15.17 -1.22 -15.41
CA GLY A 92 16.43 -1.79 -15.91
C GLY A 92 16.69 -3.25 -15.48
N GLY A 93 15.67 -3.96 -15.01
CA GLY A 93 15.79 -5.33 -14.48
C GLY A 93 15.93 -6.40 -15.58
N LYS A 94 16.75 -7.43 -15.32
CA LYS A 94 16.91 -8.62 -16.18
C LYS A 94 15.58 -9.37 -16.37
N ARG A 95 15.47 -10.13 -17.48
CA ARG A 95 14.33 -11.03 -17.81
C ARG A 95 13.95 -11.89 -16.59
N GLY A 96 12.67 -11.84 -16.18
CA GLY A 96 12.14 -12.57 -15.01
C GLY A 96 11.60 -11.67 -13.89
N ASN A 97 11.77 -10.35 -14.00
CA ASN A 97 11.23 -9.42 -13.01
C ASN A 97 9.72 -9.20 -13.25
N GLU A 98 8.91 -10.14 -12.79
CA GLU A 98 7.45 -10.06 -12.85
C GLU A 98 6.93 -8.99 -11.88
N THR A 99 6.04 -8.12 -12.37
CA THR A 99 5.23 -7.22 -11.54
C THR A 99 4.56 -7.98 -10.42
N VAL A 100 4.71 -7.53 -9.18
CA VAL A 100 3.98 -8.12 -8.06
C VAL A 100 2.52 -7.67 -8.15
N ARG A 101 1.61 -8.59 -8.45
CA ARG A 101 0.20 -8.23 -8.62
C ARG A 101 -0.47 -7.94 -7.28
N PRO A 102 -1.15 -6.79 -7.11
CA PRO A 102 -1.93 -6.51 -5.91
C PRO A 102 -3.07 -7.51 -5.76
N ASN A 103 -3.44 -7.83 -4.53
CA ASN A 103 -4.59 -8.70 -4.23
C ASN A 103 -5.62 -7.98 -3.35
N GLY A 104 -6.69 -8.70 -2.98
CA GLY A 104 -7.75 -8.12 -2.14
C GLY A 104 -7.26 -7.60 -0.78
N ALA A 105 -6.23 -8.23 -0.19
CA ALA A 105 -5.63 -7.74 1.06
C ALA A 105 -4.88 -6.42 0.84
N THR A 106 -4.12 -6.30 -0.25
CA THR A 106 -3.48 -5.05 -0.67
C THR A 106 -4.51 -3.92 -0.73
N LEU A 107 -5.64 -4.14 -1.41
CA LEU A 107 -6.71 -3.13 -1.52
C LEU A 107 -7.33 -2.78 -0.18
N SER A 108 -7.59 -3.77 0.67
CA SER A 108 -8.16 -3.54 2.00
C SER A 108 -7.28 -2.61 2.83
N TYR A 109 -5.96 -2.85 2.85
CA TYR A 109 -5.03 -1.98 3.60
C TYR A 109 -4.93 -0.57 3.01
N MET A 110 -4.95 -0.46 1.68
CA MET A 110 -4.93 0.84 0.99
C MET A 110 -6.16 1.68 1.34
N LEU A 111 -7.35 1.10 1.22
CA LEU A 111 -8.62 1.78 1.49
C LEU A 111 -8.75 2.11 2.98
N GLU A 112 -8.36 1.20 3.87
CA GLU A 112 -8.35 1.42 5.32
C GLU A 112 -7.41 2.58 5.70
N ALA A 113 -6.20 2.64 5.13
CA ALA A 113 -5.27 3.74 5.39
C ALA A 113 -5.82 5.09 4.90
N ILE A 114 -6.47 5.12 3.73
CA ILE A 114 -7.12 6.33 3.19
C ILE A 114 -8.26 6.79 4.10
N GLU A 115 -9.12 5.88 4.54
CA GLU A 115 -10.23 6.20 5.45
C GLU A 115 -9.76 6.74 6.81
N LYS A 116 -8.64 6.22 7.32
CA LYS A 116 -8.11 6.64 8.63
C LYS A 116 -7.29 7.92 8.56
N PHE A 117 -6.50 8.12 7.51
CA PHE A 117 -5.46 9.12 7.48
C PHE A 117 -5.77 10.32 6.58
N GLU A 118 -6.64 10.18 5.58
CA GLU A 118 -7.04 11.31 4.74
C GLU A 118 -8.19 12.08 5.38
N GLU A 119 -7.89 13.31 5.81
CA GLU A 119 -8.85 14.20 6.49
C GLU A 119 -9.88 14.78 5.51
N GLN A 120 -9.48 15.00 4.24
CA GLN A 120 -10.34 15.66 3.26
C GLN A 120 -11.24 14.63 2.55
N PRO A 121 -12.58 14.76 2.63
CA PRO A 121 -13.51 13.79 2.05
C PRO A 121 -13.38 13.67 0.53
N GLN A 122 -13.12 14.78 -0.17
CA GLN A 122 -12.90 14.78 -1.63
C GLN A 122 -11.64 14.01 -2.02
N ARG A 123 -10.48 14.34 -1.42
CA ARG A 123 -9.23 13.62 -1.68
C ARG A 123 -9.31 12.13 -1.34
N ARG A 124 -10.08 11.81 -0.30
CA ARG A 124 -10.34 10.43 0.11
C ARG A 124 -11.08 9.65 -0.98
N ALA A 125 -12.10 10.27 -1.58
CA ALA A 125 -12.85 9.73 -2.69
C ALA A 125 -11.98 9.55 -3.94
N ASP A 126 -11.25 10.60 -4.35
CA ASP A 126 -10.39 10.58 -5.53
C ASP A 126 -9.31 9.49 -5.44
N ALA A 127 -8.67 9.38 -4.26
CA ALA A 127 -7.65 8.37 -4.01
C ALA A 127 -8.23 6.95 -4.04
N ALA A 128 -9.40 6.74 -3.45
CA ALA A 128 -10.09 5.46 -3.44
C ALA A 128 -10.51 5.03 -4.86
N GLU A 129 -11.06 5.95 -5.66
CA GLU A 129 -11.43 5.70 -7.04
C GLU A 129 -10.21 5.37 -7.90
N MET A 130 -9.13 6.15 -7.77
CA MET A 130 -7.88 5.91 -8.49
C MET A 130 -7.34 4.50 -8.24
N ILE A 131 -7.38 4.03 -6.98
CA ILE A 131 -6.89 2.70 -6.61
C ILE A 131 -7.80 1.62 -7.16
N LEU A 132 -9.13 1.77 -7.07
CA LEU A 132 -10.07 0.78 -7.61
C LEU A 132 -9.98 0.68 -9.13
N LYS A 133 -9.87 1.81 -9.84
CA LYS A 133 -9.68 1.82 -11.30
C LYS A 133 -8.41 1.08 -11.69
N ARG A 134 -7.31 1.26 -10.93
CA ARG A 134 -6.07 0.48 -11.11
C ARG A 134 -6.27 -1.00 -10.77
N ALA A 135 -7.01 -1.32 -9.71
CA ALA A 135 -7.25 -2.68 -9.23
C ALA A 135 -8.13 -3.51 -10.17
N ARG A 136 -9.11 -2.89 -10.86
CA ARG A 136 -9.91 -3.54 -11.90
C ARG A 136 -9.07 -4.14 -13.02
N ARG A 137 -7.91 -3.53 -13.34
CA ARG A 137 -6.97 -4.07 -14.32
C ARG A 137 -6.31 -5.39 -13.90
N TYR A 138 -6.37 -5.72 -12.61
CA TYR A 138 -5.79 -6.93 -12.04
C TYR A 138 -6.84 -7.97 -11.64
N ASP A 139 -8.13 -7.72 -11.90
CA ASP A 139 -9.26 -8.60 -11.54
C ASP A 139 -9.31 -9.00 -10.05
N VAL A 140 -8.88 -8.08 -9.17
CA VAL A 140 -8.75 -8.34 -7.72
C VAL A 140 -9.83 -7.67 -6.87
N VAL A 141 -10.80 -7.03 -7.52
CA VAL A 141 -11.91 -6.33 -6.85
C VAL A 141 -13.05 -7.31 -6.65
N ASN A 142 -13.25 -7.76 -5.40
CA ASN A 142 -14.37 -8.62 -5.01
C ASN A 142 -15.48 -7.82 -4.32
N ASP A 143 -16.72 -8.31 -4.44
CA ASP A 143 -17.92 -7.70 -3.82
C ASP A 143 -17.79 -7.49 -2.31
N GLY A 144 -17.06 -8.37 -1.61
CA GLY A 144 -16.80 -8.21 -0.18
C GLY A 144 -15.99 -6.95 0.17
N ILE A 145 -15.05 -6.56 -0.69
CA ILE A 145 -14.22 -5.34 -0.51
C ILE A 145 -15.06 -4.10 -0.82
N LEU A 146 -15.83 -4.16 -1.91
CA LEU A 146 -16.77 -3.11 -2.31
C LEU A 146 -17.83 -2.86 -1.23
N LYS A 147 -18.37 -3.91 -0.61
CA LYS A 147 -19.33 -3.78 0.51
C LYS A 147 -18.67 -3.18 1.75
N ARG A 148 -17.48 -3.66 2.13
CA ARG A 148 -16.75 -3.17 3.33
C ARG A 148 -16.42 -1.68 3.24
N HIS A 149 -16.02 -1.21 2.06
CA HIS A 149 -15.71 0.20 1.79
C HIS A 149 -16.84 0.92 1.04
N GLY A 150 -18.06 0.37 1.03
CA GLY A 150 -19.17 0.86 0.20
C GLY A 150 -19.62 2.26 0.58
N LYS A 151 -19.49 2.64 1.86
CA LYS A 151 -19.74 4.01 2.33
C LYS A 151 -18.77 5.01 1.71
N LEU A 152 -17.49 4.65 1.60
CA LEU A 152 -16.49 5.48 0.95
C LEU A 152 -16.79 5.68 -0.55
N MET A 153 -17.23 4.60 -1.22
CA MET A 153 -17.57 4.62 -2.65
C MET A 153 -18.85 5.40 -2.93
N ALA A 154 -19.85 5.29 -2.05
CA ALA A 154 -21.08 6.05 -2.16
C ALA A 154 -20.85 7.56 -1.95
N SER A 155 -19.86 7.93 -1.14
CA SER A 155 -19.41 9.33 -1.00
C SER A 155 -18.65 9.80 -2.24
N ALA A 156 -17.78 8.96 -2.82
CA ALA A 156 -17.04 9.29 -4.03
C ALA A 156 -17.98 9.53 -5.24
N SER A 157 -18.96 8.65 -5.43
CA SER A 157 -19.93 8.77 -6.54
C SER A 157 -20.77 10.05 -6.43
N ARG A 158 -21.16 10.44 -5.20
CA ARG A 158 -21.91 11.68 -4.93
C ARG A 158 -21.08 12.95 -5.10
N LEU A 159 -19.78 12.89 -4.84
CA LEU A 159 -18.85 14.02 -4.99
C LEU A 159 -18.35 14.19 -6.43
N SER A 160 -18.44 13.16 -7.27
CA SER A 160 -18.09 13.21 -8.70
C SER A 160 -19.15 13.86 -9.59
N VAL A 161 -20.36 14.13 -9.06
CA VAL A 161 -21.35 14.92 -9.78
C VAL A 161 -20.84 16.36 -9.78
N PRO A 162 -20.49 16.95 -10.95
CA PRO A 162 -20.12 18.36 -10.96
C PRO A 162 -21.32 19.14 -10.43
N ALA A 163 -21.05 20.08 -9.52
CA ALA A 163 -21.96 21.18 -9.26
C ALA A 163 -22.15 21.92 -10.59
N ALA A 164 -23.13 21.47 -11.38
CA ALA A 164 -23.61 22.19 -12.54
C ALA A 164 -24.56 23.25 -11.99
N GLU A 165 -24.03 24.46 -11.81
CA GLU A 165 -24.80 25.71 -11.86
C GLU A 165 -25.22 26.00 -13.30
#